data_AF-A0A848UZ74-F1
#
_entry.id   AF-A0A848UZ74-F1
#
_cell.length_a   1.000
_cell.length_b   1.000
_cell.length_c   1.000
_cell.angle_alpha   90.00
_cell.angle_beta   90.00
_cell.angle_gamma   90.00
#
_symmetry.space_group_name_H-M   'P 1'
#
loop_
_entity.id
_entity.type
_entity.pdbx_description
1 polymer ?
#
loop_
_entity_poly.entity_id
_entity_poly.type
_entity_poly.pdbx_seq_one_letter_code
_entity_poly.pdbx_strand_id
1 'polypeptide(L)' 'MKAIWNGEVIAESKDTVIIEGNHYFPHDAIKKEYFKSSDTHTVCPWKGTASYYTLEVKGEEN' A
#
# COMPACT_ATOMS: atom_id res chain seq x y z
N MET A 1 -11.67 1.78 7.12
CA MET A 1 -11.01 0.58 6.55
C MET A 1 -9.64 0.44 7.17
N LYS A 2 -9.17 -0.79 7.44
CA LYS A 2 -7.82 -1.08 7.94
C LYS A 2 -7.15 -2.10 7.03
N ALA A 3 -5.91 -1.85 6.65
CA ALA A 3 -5.02 -2.85 6.08
C ALA A 3 -4.12 -3.38 7.20
N ILE A 4 -4.03 -4.71 7.33
CA ILE A 4 -3.30 -5.37 8.40
C ILE A 4 -2.32 -6.36 7.79
N TRP A 5 -1.07 -6.32 8.25
CA TRP A 5 -0.04 -7.27 7.88
C TRP A 5 0.80 -7.63 9.10
N ASN A 6 1.07 -8.93 9.30
CA ASN A 6 1.77 -9.46 10.48
C ASN A 6 1.26 -8.93 11.83
N GLY A 7 -0.07 -8.77 11.91
CA GLY A 7 -0.78 -8.29 13.10
C GLY A 7 -0.70 -6.78 13.33
N GLU A 8 0.05 -6.03 12.52
CA GLU A 8 0.11 -4.56 12.59
C GLU A 8 -0.84 -3.91 11.59
N VAL A 9 -1.47 -2.82 12.02
CA VAL A 9 -2.23 -1.95 11.11
C VAL A 9 -1.22 -1.12 10.32
N ILE A 10 -1.10 -1.38 9.01
CA ILE A 10 -0.15 -0.71 8.11
C ILE A 10 -0.78 0.50 7.39
N ALA A 11 -2.11 0.54 7.30
CA ALA A 11 -2.85 1.71 6.82
C ALA A 11 -4.26 1.73 7.44
N GLU A 12 -4.76 2.92 7.76
CA GLU A 12 -6.13 3.10 8.25
C GLU A 12 -6.71 4.41 7.74
N SER A 13 -7.88 4.34 7.09
CA SER A 13 -8.63 5.52 6.69
C SER A 13 -10.10 5.20 6.48
N LYS A 14 -10.96 6.21 6.64
CA LYS A 14 -12.37 6.15 6.24
C LYS A 14 -12.56 6.60 4.78
N ASP A 15 -11.57 7.26 4.20
CA ASP A 15 -11.64 7.94 2.90
C ASP A 15 -10.96 7.11 1.79
N THR A 16 -11.12 5.79 1.84
CA THR A 16 -10.62 4.92 0.76
C THR A 16 -11.51 5.03 -0.47
N VAL A 17 -10.92 5.04 -1.66
CA VAL A 17 -11.67 4.89 -2.91
C VAL A 17 -11.67 3.43 -3.34
N ILE A 18 -12.79 2.95 -3.91
CA ILE A 18 -12.89 1.58 -4.42
C ILE A 18 -12.76 1.63 -5.93
N ILE A 19 -11.77 0.91 -6.47
CA ILE A 19 -11.54 0.78 -7.91
C ILE A 19 -11.44 -0.71 -8.23
N GLU A 20 -12.30 -1.20 -9.11
CA GLU A 20 -12.35 -2.63 -9.51
C GLU A 20 -12.44 -3.57 -8.28
N GLY A 21 -13.22 -3.18 -7.26
CA GLY A 21 -13.39 -3.96 -6.04
C GLY A 21 -12.25 -3.89 -5.02
N ASN A 22 -11.15 -3.18 -5.33
CA ASN A 22 -10.02 -2.99 -4.44
C ASN A 22 -10.08 -1.64 -3.73
N HIS A 23 -9.70 -1.62 -2.45
CA HIS A 23 -9.58 -0.38 -1.67
C HIS A 23 -8.23 0.29 -1.91
N TYR A 24 -8.26 1.55 -2.31
CA TYR A 24 -7.10 2.41 -2.43
C TYR A 24 -7.10 3.40 -1.27
N PHE A 25 -6.06 3.34 -0.45
CA PHE A 25 -5.87 4.25 0.68
C PHE A 25 -5.23 5.56 0.19
N PRO A 26 -5.63 6.71 0.77
CA PRO A 26 -4.84 7.93 0.66
C PRO A 26 -3.38 7.71 1.08
N HIS A 27 -2.44 8.40 0.44
CA HIS A 27 -1.01 8.19 0.71
C HIS A 27 -0.61 8.58 2.14
N ASP A 28 -1.29 9.52 2.76
CA ASP A 28 -1.08 9.94 4.15
C ASP A 28 -1.67 8.96 5.18
N ALA A 29 -2.53 8.04 4.74
CA ALA A 29 -3.15 7.04 5.61
C ALA A 29 -2.25 5.80 5.85
N ILE A 30 -1.13 5.69 5.15
CA ILE A 30 -0.16 4.59 5.36
C ILE A 30 0.81 4.95 6.48
N LYS A 31 1.22 3.94 7.25
CA LYS A 31 2.30 4.08 8.24
C LYS A 31 3.65 3.90 7.56
N LYS A 32 4.25 5.02 7.16
CA LYS A 32 5.48 5.07 6.35
C LYS A 32 6.64 4.29 6.96
N GLU A 33 6.68 4.11 8.28
CA GLU A 33 7.72 3.29 8.93
C GLU A 33 7.79 1.84 8.45
N TYR A 34 6.70 1.31 7.86
CA TYR A 34 6.65 -0.05 7.34
C TYR A 34 6.91 -0.14 5.83
N PHE A 35 7.01 0.97 5.11
CA PHE A 35 7.13 0.96 3.65
C PHE A 35 8.50 1.48 3.20
N LYS A 36 9.28 0.61 2.57
CA LYS A 36 10.56 0.94 1.94
C LYS A 36 10.36 1.20 0.46
N SER A 37 11.05 2.21 -0.08
CA SER A 37 11.04 2.48 -1.52
C SER A 37 11.60 1.30 -2.31
N SER A 38 10.98 0.98 -3.44
CA SER A 38 11.47 0.01 -4.41
C SER A 38 11.58 0.65 -5.79
N ASP A 39 12.56 0.22 -6.57
CA ASP A 39 12.73 0.64 -7.97
C ASP A 39 11.73 -0.08 -8.90
N THR A 40 10.91 -0.99 -8.36
CA THR A 40 9.96 -1.79 -9.12
C THR A 40 8.77 -0.95 -9.59
N HIS A 41 8.53 -0.97 -10.89
CA HIS A 41 7.43 -0.28 -11.54
C HIS A 41 6.76 -1.20 -12.56
N THR A 42 5.43 -1.11 -12.67
CA THR A 42 4.68 -1.80 -13.73
C THR A 42 3.79 -0.80 -14.46
N VAL A 43 3.48 -1.09 -15.72
CA VAL A 43 2.66 -0.21 -16.56
C VAL A 43 1.39 -0.94 -16.97
N CYS A 44 0.26 -0.32 -16.66
CA CYS A 44 -1.06 -0.74 -17.11
C CYS A 44 -1.57 0.26 -18.16
N PRO A 45 -2.03 -0.19 -19.34
CA PRO A 45 -2.43 0.72 -20.42
C PRO A 45 -3.51 1.75 -20.04
N TRP A 46 -4.37 1.45 -19.06
CA TRP A 46 -5.46 2.34 -18.64
C TRP A 46 -5.28 2.96 -17.25
N LYS A 47 -4.44 2.39 -16.38
CA LYS A 47 -4.16 2.93 -15.03
C LYS A 47 -2.84 3.71 -14.95
N GLY A 48 -2.02 3.66 -15.99
CA GLY A 48 -0.70 4.29 -16.00
C GLY A 48 0.35 3.44 -15.30
N THR A 49 1.34 4.11 -14.69
CA THR A 49 2.47 3.46 -14.02
C THR A 49 2.18 3.28 -12.53
N ALA A 50 2.34 2.07 -12.02
CA ALA A 50 2.33 1.77 -10.61
C ALA A 50 3.76 1.74 -10.06
N SER A 51 4.01 2.43 -8.96
CA SER A 51 5.24 2.32 -8.16
C SER A 51 4.99 1.40 -6.98
N TYR A 52 5.95 0.52 -6.69
CA TYR A 52 5.85 -0.45 -5.61
C TYR A 52 6.70 -0.03 -4.41
N TYR A 53 6.27 -0.46 -3.24
CA TYR A 53 7.02 -0.38 -1.99
C TYR A 53 7.23 -1.80 -1.47
N THR A 54 8.38 -2.04 -0.85
CA THR A 54 8.58 -3.24 -0.04
C THR A 54 7.97 -2.98 1.34
N LEU A 55 7.10 -3.87 1.79
CA LEU A 55 6.48 -3.79 3.11
C LEU A 55 7.34 -4.58 4.10
N GLU A 56 7.86 -3.93 5.15
CA GLU A 56 8.59 -4.57 6.24
C GLU A 56 7.91 -4.33 7.58
N VAL A 57 7.59 -5.41 8.29
CA VAL A 57 7.04 -5.38 9.66
C VAL A 57 7.63 -6.55 10.43
N LYS A 58 8.19 -6.27 11.61
CA LYS A 58 8.79 -7.28 12.51
C LYS A 58 9.87 -8.15 11.85
N GLY A 59 10.58 -7.60 10.86
CA GLY A 59 11.70 -8.27 10.18
C GLY A 59 11.29 -9.24 9.07
N GLU A 60 10.01 -9.31 8.73
CA GLU A 60 9.53 -9.99 7.53
C GLU A 60 9.27 -8.96 6.42
N GLU A 61 9.42 -9.35 5.16
CA GLU A 61 9.19 -8.50 3.98
C GLU A 61 8.17 -9.12 2.99
N ASN A 62 7.46 -8.27 2.23
CA ASN A 62 6.60 -8.64 1.09
C ASN A 62 7.05 -7.96 -0.21
#